data_AF-A0A8K0K6R6-F1
#
_entry.id   AF-A0A8K0K6R6-F1
#
_cell.length_a   1.000
_cell.length_b   1.000
_cell.length_c   1.000
_cell.angle_alpha   90.00
_cell.angle_beta   90.00
_cell.angle_gamma   90.00
#
_symmetry.space_group_name_H-M   'P 1'
#
loop_
_entity.id
_entity.type
_entity.pdbx_description
1 polymer ?
#
loop_
_entity_poly.entity_id
_entity_poly.type
_entity_poly.pdbx_seq_one_letter_code
_entity_poly.pdbx_strand_id
1 'polypeptide(L)'
;MEYARKMILVPSDVMERLPNKQDSHHISRIDEEMKNILHTANIPDNDKWDMYREVLLKYLNHLEKQKKPACLPVIDVPATSDLDKTADSRILMEGEESKTVHTDEILNSVPQTFRRKACLLHDRILRSVRPRKNTTPYGWEIFCSALHEMNIPQEYIGNQKRWNFIRGLGSVEKESKPS
;
A
#
# COMPACT_ATOMS: atom_id res chain seq x y z
N MET A 1 -0.98 -35.82 6.90
CA MET A 1 -0.54 -35.15 5.64
C MET A 1 -0.75 -33.65 5.80
N GLU A 2 0.15 -32.94 6.49
CA GLU A 2 -0.18 -31.62 7.06
C GLU A 2 0.39 -30.39 6.32
N TYR A 3 0.96 -30.53 5.11
CA TYR A 3 1.56 -29.39 4.41
C TYR A 3 1.21 -29.33 2.92
N ALA A 4 -0.03 -28.95 2.60
CA ALA A 4 -0.37 -28.53 1.24
C ALA A 4 -0.15 -27.02 1.11
N ARG A 5 0.86 -26.60 0.32
CA ARG A 5 1.08 -25.18 0.02
C ARG A 5 0.11 -24.74 -1.06
N LYS A 6 -0.76 -23.79 -0.74
CA LYS A 6 -1.67 -23.16 -1.70
C LYS A 6 -0.84 -22.30 -2.66
N MET A 7 -0.72 -22.73 -3.91
CA MET A 7 -0.08 -21.97 -4.98
C MET A 7 -1.16 -21.23 -5.76
N ILE A 8 -0.98 -19.93 -5.99
CA ILE A 8 -1.87 -19.10 -6.80
C ILE A 8 -1.15 -18.81 -8.11
N LEU A 9 -1.79 -19.13 -9.24
CA LEU A 9 -1.24 -18.85 -10.56
C LEU A 9 -1.30 -17.35 -10.83
N VAL A 10 -0.13 -16.71 -10.84
CA VAL A 10 0.00 -15.29 -11.17
C VAL A 10 0.17 -15.14 -12.68
N PRO A 11 -0.61 -14.28 -13.37
CA PRO A 11 -0.42 -13.98 -14.79
C PRO A 11 1.01 -13.49 -15.10
N SER A 12 1.54 -13.85 -16.27
CA SER A 12 2.90 -13.50 -16.72
C SER A 12 3.19 -12.00 -16.66
N ASP A 13 2.20 -11.19 -17.05
CA ASP A 13 2.35 -9.73 -17.16
C ASP A 13 2.53 -9.05 -15.79
N VAL A 14 2.09 -9.72 -14.73
CA VAL A 14 2.28 -9.30 -13.34
C VAL A 14 3.63 -9.76 -12.82
N MET A 15 4.07 -10.97 -13.21
CA MET A 15 5.40 -11.50 -12.88
C MET A 15 6.53 -10.63 -13.44
N GLU A 16 6.36 -10.08 -14.65
CA GLU A 16 7.33 -9.18 -15.26
C GLU A 16 7.49 -7.83 -14.53
N ARG A 17 6.50 -7.44 -13.73
CA ARG A 17 6.50 -6.18 -12.97
C ARG A 17 6.95 -6.36 -11.53
N LEU A 18 7.06 -7.59 -11.05
CA LEU A 18 7.62 -7.85 -9.73
C LEU A 18 9.13 -7.58 -9.79
N PRO A 19 9.69 -6.89 -8.78
CA PRO A 19 11.12 -6.59 -8.74
C PRO A 19 11.90 -7.91 -8.75
N ASN A 20 12.49 -8.22 -9.89
CA ASN A 20 13.29 -9.42 -10.07
C ASN A 20 14.71 -9.11 -9.58
N LYS A 21 15.38 -10.09 -8.98
CA LYS A 21 16.77 -9.92 -8.53
C LYS A 21 17.71 -9.54 -9.68
N GLN A 22 17.32 -9.84 -10.93
CA GLN A 22 18.01 -9.41 -12.14
C GLN A 22 17.93 -7.91 -12.42
N ASP A 23 16.92 -7.19 -11.94
CA ASP A 23 16.76 -5.74 -12.16
C ASP A 23 17.87 -4.94 -11.45
N SER A 24 18.33 -5.43 -10.30
CA SER A 24 19.46 -4.83 -9.59
C SER A 24 20.76 -4.92 -10.39
N HIS A 25 20.94 -5.94 -11.22
CA HIS A 25 22.10 -6.03 -12.10
C HIS A 25 21.94 -5.16 -13.35
N HIS A 26 20.71 -5.00 -13.83
CA HIS A 26 20.41 -4.12 -14.97
C HIS A 26 20.67 -2.65 -14.64
N ILE A 27 20.28 -2.20 -13.43
CA ILE A 27 20.51 -0.81 -13.01
C ILE A 27 22.00 -0.50 -12.84
N SER A 28 22.76 -1.43 -12.23
CA SER A 28 24.22 -1.27 -12.06
C SER A 28 24.94 -1.25 -13.39
N ARG A 29 24.53 -2.06 -14.36
CA ARG A 29 25.07 -2.03 -15.72
C ARG A 29 24.82 -0.70 -16.43
N ILE A 30 23.61 -0.13 -16.31
CA ILE A 30 23.29 1.18 -16.90
C ILE A 30 24.14 2.28 -16.24
N ASP A 31 24.36 2.22 -14.92
CA ASP A 31 25.21 3.17 -14.19
C ASP A 31 26.70 3.06 -14.58
N GLU A 32 27.18 1.84 -14.79
CA GLU A 32 28.53 1.58 -15.32
C GLU A 32 28.69 2.10 -16.75
N GLU A 33 27.71 1.88 -17.63
CA GLU A 33 27.69 2.46 -18.98
C GLU A 33 27.77 3.99 -18.92
N MET A 34 27.03 4.61 -17.99
CA MET A 34 27.03 6.05 -17.77
C MET A 34 28.40 6.58 -17.30
N LYS A 35 29.06 5.89 -16.37
CA LYS A 35 30.43 6.20 -15.94
C LYS A 35 31.45 5.98 -17.06
N ASN A 36 31.31 4.91 -17.83
CA ASN A 36 32.21 4.61 -18.92
C ASN A 36 32.19 5.72 -19.97
N ILE A 37 31.01 6.24 -20.34
CA ILE A 37 30.88 7.36 -21.29
C ILE A 37 31.66 8.60 -20.82
N LEU A 38 31.57 8.93 -19.52
CA LEU A 38 32.28 10.07 -18.94
C LEU A 38 33.81 9.87 -18.93
N HIS A 39 34.27 8.64 -18.72
CA HIS A 39 35.69 8.31 -18.61
C HIS A 39 36.36 7.94 -19.94
N THR A 40 35.60 7.67 -21.00
CA THR A 40 36.17 7.44 -22.33
C THR A 40 36.85 8.69 -22.88
N ALA A 41 38.18 8.65 -23.02
CA ALA A 41 38.98 9.76 -23.53
C ALA A 41 38.83 9.98 -25.06
N ASN A 42 38.23 9.04 -25.78
CA ASN A 42 38.24 9.00 -27.26
C ASN A 42 37.02 9.66 -27.93
N ILE A 43 36.15 10.32 -27.16
CA ILE A 43 34.88 10.90 -27.65
C ILE A 43 34.89 12.39 -27.30
N PRO A 44 34.53 13.30 -28.23
CA PRO A 44 34.40 14.72 -27.91
C PRO A 44 33.24 14.95 -26.94
N ASP A 45 33.32 16.00 -26.12
CA ASP A 45 32.40 16.19 -24.99
C ASP A 45 30.93 16.40 -25.41
N ASN A 46 30.70 16.94 -26.61
CA ASN A 46 29.35 17.09 -27.15
C ASN A 46 28.67 15.73 -27.38
N ASP A 47 29.39 14.80 -28.03
CA ASP A 47 28.88 13.44 -28.31
C ASP A 47 28.75 12.62 -27.01
N LYS A 48 29.66 12.83 -26.04
CA LYS A 48 29.50 12.24 -24.70
C LYS A 48 28.20 12.68 -24.04
N TRP A 49 27.82 13.96 -24.19
CA TRP A 49 26.59 14.45 -23.59
C TRP A 49 25.36 13.79 -24.21
N ASP A 50 25.32 13.64 -25.53
CA ASP A 50 24.22 12.95 -26.22
C ASP A 50 24.11 11.49 -25.77
N MET A 51 25.23 10.75 -25.74
CA MET A 51 25.25 9.36 -25.26
C MET A 51 24.85 9.24 -23.79
N TYR A 52 25.35 10.14 -22.94
CA TYR A 52 25.02 10.17 -21.52
C TYR A 52 23.53 10.44 -21.32
N ARG A 53 22.97 11.39 -22.08
CA ARG A 53 21.55 11.73 -22.05
C ARG A 53 20.67 10.53 -22.41
N GLU A 54 21.02 9.78 -23.45
CA GLU A 54 20.28 8.58 -23.84
C GLU A 54 20.30 7.51 -22.73
N VAL A 55 21.46 7.25 -22.15
CA VAL A 55 21.62 6.28 -21.05
C VAL A 55 20.88 6.73 -19.79
N LEU A 56 20.91 8.02 -19.48
CA LEU A 56 20.18 8.62 -18.36
C LEU A 56 18.66 8.47 -18.54
N LEU A 57 18.14 8.72 -19.74
CA LEU A 57 16.71 8.54 -20.03
C LEU A 57 16.29 7.08 -19.83
N LYS A 58 17.13 6.14 -20.24
CA LYS A 58 16.90 4.70 -20.01
C LYS A 58 16.84 4.37 -18.51
N TYR A 59 17.73 4.96 -17.70
CA TYR A 59 17.72 4.82 -16.24
C TYR A 59 16.42 5.37 -15.61
N LEU A 60 16.01 6.59 -15.99
CA LEU A 60 14.80 7.21 -15.46
C LEU A 60 13.54 6.41 -15.81
N ASN A 61 13.43 5.96 -17.06
CA ASN A 61 12.34 5.08 -17.49
C ASN A 61 12.28 3.78 -16.68
N HIS A 62 13.43 3.23 -16.30
CA HIS A 62 13.48 2.05 -15.42
C HIS A 62 12.94 2.38 -14.02
N LEU A 63 13.34 3.51 -13.42
CA LEU A 63 12.79 3.93 -12.12
C LEU A 63 11.29 4.19 -12.17
N GLU A 64 10.78 4.78 -13.25
CA GLU A 64 9.34 4.99 -13.43
C GLU A 64 8.57 3.67 -13.54
N LYS A 65 9.14 2.66 -14.21
CA LYS A 65 8.55 1.32 -14.25
C LYS A 65 8.47 0.69 -12.86
N GLN A 66 9.50 0.85 -12.02
CA GLN A 66 9.51 0.34 -10.65
C GLN A 66 8.50 1.06 -9.72
N LYS A 67 8.18 2.33 -9.99
CA LYS A 67 7.25 3.12 -9.17
C LYS A 67 5.77 2.87 -9.48
N LYS A 68 5.44 2.16 -10.56
CA LYS A 68 4.05 1.90 -10.94
C LYS A 68 3.48 0.80 -10.03
N PRO A 69 2.39 1.06 -9.29
CA PRO A 69 1.76 0.04 -8.47
C PRO A 69 1.25 -1.10 -9.36
N ALA A 70 1.58 -2.34 -9.00
CA ALA A 70 1.03 -3.51 -9.67
C ALA A 70 -0.45 -3.66 -9.27
N CYS A 71 -1.38 -3.40 -10.19
CA CYS A 71 -2.79 -3.74 -9.99
C CYS A 71 -2.95 -5.25 -10.05
N LEU A 72 -3.10 -5.88 -8.89
CA LEU A 72 -3.50 -7.29 -8.81
C LEU A 72 -5.01 -7.36 -8.97
N PRO A 73 -5.54 -8.14 -9.93
CA PRO A 73 -6.97 -8.43 -9.93
C PRO A 73 -7.29 -9.21 -8.65
N VAL A 74 -8.13 -8.61 -7.79
CA VAL A 74 -8.74 -9.33 -6.67
C VAL A 74 -9.73 -10.31 -7.29
N ILE A 75 -9.34 -11.59 -7.34
CA ILE A 75 -10.27 -12.64 -7.74
C ILE A 75 -11.15 -12.89 -6.51
N ASP A 76 -12.35 -12.31 -6.54
CA ASP A 76 -13.41 -12.66 -5.59
C ASP A 76 -13.82 -14.12 -5.86
N VAL A 77 -13.24 -15.05 -5.09
CA VAL A 77 -13.72 -16.43 -5.09
C VAL A 77 -15.04 -16.41 -4.32
N PRO A 78 -16.19 -16.74 -4.94
CA PRO A 78 -17.45 -16.82 -4.22
C PRO A 78 -17.33 -17.89 -3.14
N ALA A 79 -17.58 -17.48 -1.89
CA ALA A 79 -17.65 -18.37 -0.75
C ALA A 79 -18.75 -19.41 -1.01
N THR A 80 -18.35 -20.66 -1.25
CA THR A 80 -19.28 -21.79 -1.19
C THR A 80 -19.64 -22.05 0.27
N SER A 81 -20.94 -22.17 0.49
CA SER A 81 -21.66 -22.33 1.73
C SER A 81 -21.36 -23.63 2.48
N ASP A 82 -21.62 -23.57 3.80
CA ASP A 82 -22.35 -24.57 4.62
C ASP A 82 -21.61 -25.03 5.88
N LEU A 83 -22.06 -24.52 7.03
CA LEU A 83 -22.29 -25.28 8.27
C LEU A 83 -23.02 -24.40 9.32
N ASP A 84 -24.31 -24.70 9.45
CA ASP A 84 -25.21 -24.70 10.61
C ASP A 84 -25.37 -23.49 11.55
N LYS A 85 -26.62 -23.02 11.58
CA LYS A 85 -27.25 -22.22 12.63
C LYS A 85 -27.87 -23.17 13.66
N THR A 86 -27.60 -22.99 14.95
CA THR A 86 -28.63 -22.85 16.01
C THR A 86 -28.01 -22.65 17.40
N ALA A 87 -28.76 -21.89 18.22
CA ALA A 87 -28.67 -21.73 19.69
C ALA A 87 -27.88 -20.53 20.25
N ASP A 88 -28.62 -19.42 20.35
CA ASP A 88 -28.61 -18.38 21.37
C ASP A 88 -28.01 -18.77 22.75
N SER A 89 -27.18 -17.89 23.34
CA SER A 89 -27.64 -16.89 24.32
C SER A 89 -26.50 -16.31 25.19
N ARG A 90 -26.55 -14.99 25.35
CA ARG A 90 -26.13 -14.20 26.53
C ARG A 90 -24.64 -14.22 26.95
N ILE A 91 -23.91 -13.17 26.55
CA ILE A 91 -22.99 -12.48 27.47
C ILE A 91 -23.24 -10.97 27.36
N LEU A 92 -23.65 -10.40 28.49
CA LEU A 92 -23.83 -8.97 28.75
C LEU A 92 -22.46 -8.28 28.85
N MET A 93 -22.50 -6.96 28.68
CA MET A 93 -21.42 -6.01 28.98
C MET A 93 -20.43 -6.47 30.06
N GLU A 94 -19.18 -6.70 29.66
CA GLU A 94 -18.01 -6.38 30.48
C GLU A 94 -17.07 -5.56 29.61
N GLY A 95 -16.96 -4.28 29.96
CA GLY A 95 -15.94 -3.43 29.40
C GLY A 95 -14.64 -3.74 30.12
N GLU A 96 -13.68 -4.37 29.45
CA GLU A 96 -12.28 -4.39 29.89
C GLU A 96 -11.36 -4.67 28.68
N GLU A 97 -10.57 -3.64 28.36
CA GLU A 97 -9.23 -3.70 27.77
C GLU A 97 -8.96 -4.50 26.47
N SER A 98 -9.66 -4.19 25.37
CA SER A 98 -9.19 -4.55 24.01
C SER A 98 -8.07 -3.61 23.52
N LYS A 99 -6.98 -3.50 24.28
CA LYS A 99 -5.72 -2.87 23.83
C LYS A 99 -4.65 -3.95 23.90
N THR A 100 -4.11 -4.35 22.75
CA THR A 100 -2.75 -4.92 22.49
C THR A 100 -2.73 -6.20 21.65
N VAL A 101 -3.76 -7.07 21.70
CA VAL A 101 -3.64 -8.41 21.09
C VAL A 101 -3.37 -8.37 19.58
N HIS A 102 -4.07 -7.52 18.82
CA HIS A 102 -3.87 -7.43 17.37
C HIS A 102 -2.64 -6.61 16.95
N THR A 103 -2.07 -5.81 17.86
CA THR A 103 -0.91 -4.98 17.52
C THR A 103 0.37 -5.80 17.49
N ASP A 104 0.44 -6.83 18.32
CA ASP A 104 1.62 -7.68 18.45
C ASP A 104 1.76 -8.61 17.25
N GLU A 105 0.65 -9.12 16.71
CA GLU A 105 0.61 -9.89 15.47
C GLU A 105 1.13 -9.07 14.27
N ILE A 106 0.70 -7.82 14.15
CA ILE A 106 1.14 -6.90 13.08
C ILE A 106 2.63 -6.58 13.24
N LEU A 107 3.12 -6.31 14.45
CA LEU A 107 4.53 -6.00 14.69
C LEU A 107 5.44 -7.21 14.48
N ASN A 108 4.93 -8.42 14.72
CA ASN A 108 5.66 -9.67 14.49
C ASN A 108 5.77 -10.03 13.01
N SER A 109 4.83 -9.57 12.16
CA SER A 109 4.91 -9.74 10.70
C SER A 109 6.05 -8.93 10.05
N VAL A 110 6.55 -7.91 10.75
CA VAL A 110 7.57 -6.99 10.24
C VAL A 110 8.97 -7.38 10.77
N PRO A 111 10.02 -7.33 9.93
CA PRO A 111 11.41 -7.57 10.37
C PRO A 111 11.82 -6.68 11.53
N GLN A 112 12.66 -7.21 12.43
CA GLN A 112 12.99 -6.57 13.72
C GLN A 112 13.57 -5.15 13.57
N THR A 113 14.32 -4.88 12.50
CA THR A 113 14.89 -3.56 12.19
C THR A 113 13.83 -2.48 11.91
N PHE A 114 12.64 -2.87 11.47
CA PHE A 114 11.55 -1.95 11.12
C PHE A 114 10.45 -1.85 12.18
N ARG A 115 10.45 -2.70 13.21
CA ARG A 115 9.41 -2.73 14.25
C ARG A 115 9.19 -1.38 14.92
N ARG A 116 10.26 -0.63 15.20
CA ARG A 116 10.17 0.70 15.79
C ARG A 116 9.44 1.70 14.89
N LYS A 117 9.68 1.64 13.58
CA LYS A 117 8.99 2.50 12.59
C LYS A 117 7.55 2.07 12.41
N ALA A 118 7.28 0.77 12.35
CA ALA A 118 5.93 0.20 12.24
C ALA A 118 5.05 0.59 13.43
N CYS A 119 5.58 0.51 14.65
CA CYS A 119 4.88 0.95 15.87
C CYS A 119 4.48 2.44 15.79
N LEU A 120 5.41 3.31 15.38
CA LEU A 120 5.13 4.74 15.23
C LEU A 120 4.08 5.02 14.14
N LEU A 121 4.08 4.26 13.05
CA LEU A 121 3.08 4.39 11.99
C LEU A 121 1.70 3.96 12.49
N HIS A 122 1.61 2.81 13.14
CA HIS A 122 0.39 2.32 13.75
C HIS A 122 -0.21 3.35 14.73
N ASP A 123 0.62 3.92 15.60
CA ASP A 123 0.18 4.96 16.54
C ASP A 123 -0.30 6.23 15.85
N ARG A 124 0.32 6.63 14.74
CA ARG A 124 -0.08 7.78 13.94
C ARG A 124 -1.40 7.54 13.22
N ILE A 125 -1.60 6.35 12.66
CA ILE A 125 -2.85 5.94 12.01
C ILE A 125 -3.98 5.94 13.05
N LEU A 126 -3.80 5.26 14.18
CA LEU A 126 -4.81 5.26 15.24
C LEU A 126 -5.11 6.67 15.77
N ARG A 127 -4.09 7.53 15.87
CA ARG A 127 -4.24 8.96 16.21
C ARG A 127 -5.09 9.73 15.19
N SER A 128 -5.00 9.39 13.91
CA SER A 128 -5.74 10.04 12.82
C SER A 128 -7.15 9.52 12.64
N VAL A 129 -7.51 8.39 13.25
CA VAL A 129 -8.80 7.75 13.03
C VAL A 129 -9.67 7.77 14.29
N ARG A 130 -9.08 7.64 15.48
CA ARG A 130 -9.80 7.68 16.77
C ARG A 130 -9.98 9.13 17.27
N PRO A 131 -11.05 9.40 18.06
CA PRO A 131 -11.30 10.74 18.59
C PRO A 131 -10.27 11.10 19.66
N ARG A 132 -9.86 12.37 19.69
CA ARG A 132 -9.02 12.96 20.73
C ARG A 132 -9.76 14.11 21.40
N LYS A 133 -9.44 14.36 22.66
CA LYS A 133 -10.10 15.40 23.45
C LYS A 133 -9.91 16.80 22.85
N ASN A 134 -8.73 17.14 22.30
CA ASN A 134 -8.39 18.56 22.06
C ASN A 134 -7.72 18.88 20.70
N THR A 135 -7.74 18.02 19.66
CA THR A 135 -7.04 18.36 18.41
C THR A 135 -7.61 17.70 17.16
N THR A 136 -7.98 18.53 16.19
CA THR A 136 -8.19 18.16 14.78
C THR A 136 -6.94 18.54 14.00
N PRO A 137 -6.20 17.58 13.42
CA PRO A 137 -5.03 17.90 12.61
C PRO A 137 -5.46 18.62 11.32
N TYR A 138 -4.61 19.52 10.82
CA TYR A 138 -4.84 20.20 9.54
C TYR A 138 -4.88 19.20 8.37
N GLY A 139 -5.79 19.39 7.42
CA GLY A 139 -5.94 18.52 6.25
C GLY A 139 -6.55 17.14 6.55
N TRP A 140 -7.30 17.02 7.66
CA TRP A 140 -7.99 15.77 8.00
C TRP A 140 -9.10 15.41 6.99
N GLU A 141 -9.61 16.40 6.26
CA GLU A 141 -10.59 16.23 5.18
C GLU A 141 -10.01 15.43 4.03
N ILE A 142 -8.79 15.78 3.58
CA ILE A 142 -8.06 15.06 2.51
C ILE A 142 -7.84 13.61 2.90
N PHE A 143 -7.45 13.40 4.15
CA PHE A 143 -7.29 12.06 4.70
C PHE A 143 -8.61 11.29 4.67
N CYS A 144 -9.73 11.89 5.09
CA CYS A 144 -11.05 11.27 5.00
C CYS A 144 -11.49 10.97 3.56
N SER A 145 -11.19 11.83 2.59
CA SER A 145 -11.45 11.55 1.17
C SER A 145 -10.70 10.32 0.70
N ALA A 146 -9.42 10.18 1.07
CA ALA A 146 -8.64 8.97 0.75
C ALA A 146 -9.19 7.72 1.46
N LEU A 147 -9.67 7.84 2.71
CA LEU A 147 -10.31 6.71 3.41
C LEU A 147 -11.61 6.27 2.73
N HIS A 148 -12.37 7.22 2.17
CA HIS A 148 -13.59 6.94 1.40
C HIS A 148 -13.25 6.20 0.10
N GLU A 149 -12.25 6.68 -0.63
CA GLU A 149 -11.76 6.05 -1.87
C GLU A 149 -11.27 4.61 -1.63
N MET A 150 -10.65 4.36 -0.47
CA MET A 150 -10.19 3.03 -0.07
C MET A 150 -11.30 2.11 0.51
N ASN A 151 -12.56 2.57 0.54
CA ASN A 151 -13.72 1.82 1.05
C ASN A 151 -13.52 1.19 2.44
N ILE A 152 -12.96 1.97 3.37
CA ILE A 152 -12.60 1.46 4.70
C ILE A 152 -13.86 1.30 5.59
N PRO A 153 -14.05 0.13 6.24
CA PRO A 153 -15.21 -0.10 7.11
C PRO A 153 -15.28 0.84 8.31
N GLN A 154 -16.52 1.12 8.77
CA GLN A 154 -16.80 1.98 9.92
C GLN A 154 -16.10 1.52 11.20
N GLU A 155 -15.91 0.21 11.38
CA GLU A 155 -15.29 -0.37 12.58
C GLU A 155 -13.88 0.18 12.84
N TYR A 156 -13.17 0.55 11.78
CA TYR A 156 -11.85 1.14 11.88
C TYR A 156 -11.92 2.64 12.22
N ILE A 157 -13.03 3.32 11.91
CA ILE A 157 -13.24 4.77 12.07
C ILE A 157 -13.98 5.10 13.36
N GLY A 158 -13.23 5.13 14.47
CA GLY A 158 -13.79 5.45 15.78
C GLY A 158 -14.26 6.91 15.99
N ASN A 159 -13.94 7.83 15.07
CA ASN A 159 -14.33 9.25 15.18
C ASN A 159 -15.60 9.55 14.37
N GLN A 160 -16.72 9.76 15.07
CA GLN A 160 -18.02 10.03 14.45
C GLN A 160 -18.03 11.26 13.53
N LYS A 161 -17.25 12.31 13.83
CA LYS A 161 -17.18 13.52 12.99
C LYS A 161 -16.58 13.20 11.62
N ARG A 162 -15.51 12.38 11.60
CA ARG A 162 -14.83 11.94 10.38
C ARG A 162 -15.72 11.00 9.57
N TRP A 163 -16.43 10.10 10.24
CA TRP A 163 -17.38 9.21 9.59
C TRP A 163 -18.53 9.96 8.92
N ASN A 164 -19.08 10.98 9.59
CA ASN A 164 -20.13 11.81 9.01
C ASN A 164 -19.64 12.57 7.76
N PHE A 165 -18.39 13.04 7.75
CA PHE A 165 -17.78 13.67 6.57
C PHE A 165 -17.63 12.68 5.40
N ILE A 166 -17.17 11.45 5.67
CA ILE A 166 -17.04 10.37 4.68
C ILE A 166 -18.41 10.01 4.07
N ARG A 167 -19.46 9.91 4.90
CA ARG A 167 -20.82 9.68 4.40
C ARG A 167 -21.37 10.87 3.59
N GLY A 168 -20.96 12.09 3.93
CA GLY A 168 -21.33 13.29 3.18
C GLY A 168 -20.72 13.32 1.77
N LEU A 169 -19.49 12.84 1.60
CA LEU A 169 -18.82 12.75 0.29
C LEU A 169 -19.57 11.83 -0.69
N GLY A 170 -20.01 10.65 -0.22
CA GLY A 170 -20.76 9.70 -1.05
C GLY A 170 -22.15 10.19 -1.49
N SER A 171 -22.69 11.25 -0.88
CA SER A 171 -23.93 11.88 -1.32
C SER A 171 -23.72 12.84 -2.50
N VAL A 172 -22.55 13.50 -2.58
CA VAL A 172 -22.22 14.46 -3.65
C VAL A 172 -21.90 13.76 -4.97
N GLU A 173 -21.31 12.56 -4.93
CA GLU A 173 -20.99 11.77 -6.13
C GLU A 173 -22.22 11.15 -6.82
N LYS A 174 -23.38 11.09 -6.14
CA LYS A 174 -24.62 10.51 -6.72
C LYS A 174 -25.42 11.49 -7.57
N GLU A 175 -25.14 12.79 -7.50
CA GLU A 175 -25.87 13.82 -8.27
C GLU A 175 -25.21 14.19 -9.61
N SER A 176 -24.04 13.62 -9.94
CA SER A 176 -23.26 13.97 -11.14
C SER A 176 -23.25 12.92 -12.25
N LYS A 177 -24.06 11.85 -12.17
CA LYS A 177 -24.26 10.93 -13.30
C LYS A 177 -25.38 11.47 -14.20
N PRO A 178 -25.09 11.93 -15.44
CA PRO A 178 -26.14 12.27 -16.38
C PRO A 178 -26.85 10.99 -16.84
N SER A 179 -28.19 11.08 -16.90
CA SER A 179 -29.10 10.08 -17.44
C SER A 179 -28.81 9.68 -18.88
#